data_AF-A0A1J4VU25-F1
#
_entry.id   AF-A0A1J4VU25-F1
#
_cell.length_a   1.000
_cell.length_b   1.000
_cell.length_c   1.000
_cell.angle_alpha   90.00
_cell.angle_beta   90.00
_cell.angle_gamma   90.00
#
_symmetry.space_group_name_H-M   'P 1'
#
loop_
_entity.id
_entity.type
_entity.pdbx_description
1 polymer ?
#
loop_
_entity_poly.entity_id
_entity_poly.type
_entity_poly.pdbx_seq_one_letter_code
_entity_poly.pdbx_strand_id
1 'polypeptide(L)'
;MSDWVINKRKVFLVIGVLAVLFVLFMASAIYVAERPAFCNTCHNMKPYYKGWQESPHKDVSCLDCHYEPTLGAHLKGKIDGLMQVIEYITGRYSDKPVAKINDTSCLREGCHDKQDLKNTAVMFKDKVSFTHKTHWRDFDELGKGVHLRCTTCHMWLTFDKHIDVDENTCLVCHFKNVSVEKITHQCLTCHTEISQNDEHKEYVEEGMHCADCHTTIKTTNAPVLEQMCYFCHADPEKLAKIGDRDLMHQSHVTKNNADCINCHEFIKHGKE
;
A
#
# COMPACT_ATOMS: atom_id res chain seq x y z
N MET A 1 -5.25 65.34 -23.92
CA MET A 1 -4.53 64.51 -22.93
C MET A 1 -5.43 63.50 -22.21
N SER A 2 -6.78 63.63 -22.29
CA SER A 2 -7.76 62.74 -21.66
C SER A 2 -7.94 61.38 -22.36
N ASP A 3 -7.99 61.36 -23.69
CA ASP A 3 -8.32 60.13 -24.44
C ASP A 3 -7.23 59.06 -24.38
N TRP A 4 -5.96 59.49 -24.29
CA TRP A 4 -4.81 58.60 -24.14
C TRP A 4 -4.81 57.91 -22.76
N VAL A 5 -5.17 58.62 -21.70
CA VAL A 5 -5.29 58.06 -20.34
C VAL A 5 -6.50 57.12 -20.24
N ILE A 6 -7.62 57.47 -20.87
CA ILE A 6 -8.82 56.62 -20.90
C ILE A 6 -8.55 55.31 -21.67
N ASN A 7 -7.80 55.37 -22.77
CA ASN A 7 -7.48 54.19 -23.56
C ASN A 7 -6.50 53.24 -22.83
N LYS A 8 -5.52 53.79 -22.10
CA LYS A 8 -4.64 52.99 -21.23
C LYS A 8 -5.42 52.29 -20.12
N ARG A 9 -6.36 52.98 -19.45
CA ARG A 9 -7.19 52.37 -18.40
C ARG A 9 -8.05 51.22 -18.96
N LYS A 10 -8.64 51.37 -20.14
CA LYS A 10 -9.38 50.29 -20.83
C LYS A 10 -8.48 49.11 -21.18
N VAL A 11 -7.27 49.34 -21.69
CA VAL A 11 -6.29 48.29 -21.98
C VAL A 11 -5.86 47.54 -20.72
N PHE A 12 -5.54 48.25 -19.63
CA PHE A 12 -5.21 47.61 -18.34
C PHE A 12 -6.38 46.80 -17.77
N LEU A 13 -7.62 47.28 -17.91
CA LEU A 13 -8.82 46.54 -17.51
C LEU A 13 -9.00 45.26 -18.34
N VAL A 14 -8.84 45.33 -19.66
CA VAL A 14 -8.94 44.16 -20.53
C VAL A 14 -7.86 43.12 -20.20
N ILE A 15 -6.61 43.56 -20.02
CA ILE A 15 -5.51 42.67 -19.60
C ILE A 15 -5.80 42.05 -18.24
N GLY A 16 -6.30 42.83 -17.28
CA GLY A 16 -6.68 42.33 -15.96
C GLY A 16 -7.77 41.26 -16.03
N VAL A 17 -8.83 41.49 -16.82
CA VAL A 17 -9.90 40.51 -17.04
C VAL A 17 -9.36 39.24 -17.69
N LEU A 18 -8.54 39.36 -18.75
CA LEU A 18 -7.93 38.21 -19.40
C LEU A 18 -7.01 37.42 -18.47
N ALA A 19 -6.25 38.10 -17.61
CA ALA A 19 -5.39 37.44 -16.62
C ALA A 19 -6.22 36.65 -15.60
N VAL A 20 -7.33 37.21 -15.10
CA VAL A 20 -8.24 36.50 -14.19
C VAL A 20 -8.88 35.30 -14.89
N LEU A 21 -9.38 35.47 -16.12
CA LEU A 21 -9.95 34.37 -16.90
C LEU A 21 -8.92 33.26 -17.15
N PHE A 22 -7.67 33.63 -17.44
CA PHE A 22 -6.59 32.68 -17.61
C PHE A 22 -6.29 31.90 -16.33
N VAL A 23 -6.23 32.56 -15.17
CA VAL A 23 -6.05 31.90 -13.88
C VAL A 23 -7.20 30.93 -13.59
N LEU A 24 -8.46 31.35 -13.82
CA LEU A 24 -9.63 30.50 -13.63
C LEU A 24 -9.61 29.29 -14.57
N PHE A 25 -9.23 29.49 -15.83
CA PHE A 25 -9.06 28.42 -16.81
C PHE A 25 -7.99 27.41 -16.35
N MET A 26 -6.81 27.90 -15.93
CA MET A 26 -5.73 27.04 -15.43
C MET A 26 -6.13 26.27 -14.18
N ALA A 27 -6.80 26.92 -13.22
CA ALA A 27 -7.31 26.27 -12.03
C ALA A 27 -8.33 25.17 -12.37
N SER A 28 -9.25 25.43 -13.32
CA SER A 28 -10.20 24.44 -13.80
C SER A 28 -9.51 23.26 -14.50
N ALA A 29 -8.50 23.53 -15.34
CA ALA A 29 -7.76 22.49 -16.05
C ALA A 29 -7.01 21.57 -15.06
N ILE A 30 -6.36 22.17 -14.04
CA ILE A 30 -5.70 21.44 -12.97
C ILE A 30 -6.71 20.57 -12.23
N TYR A 31 -7.83 21.15 -11.81
CA TYR A 31 -8.88 20.44 -11.07
C TYR A 31 -9.44 19.24 -11.84
N VAL A 32 -9.63 19.36 -13.17
CA VAL A 32 -10.06 18.23 -14.00
C VAL A 32 -8.98 17.15 -14.11
N ALA A 33 -7.71 17.55 -14.26
CA ALA A 33 -6.57 16.63 -14.34
C ALA A 33 -6.27 15.87 -13.03
N GLU A 34 -6.85 16.31 -11.91
CA GLU A 34 -6.71 15.68 -10.60
C GLU A 34 -7.81 14.65 -10.30
N ARG A 35 -8.85 14.58 -11.14
CA ARG A 35 -9.94 13.63 -10.94
C ARG A 35 -9.52 12.22 -11.34
N PRO A 36 -10.00 11.17 -10.64
CA PRO A 36 -9.78 9.77 -11.02
C PRO A 36 -10.11 9.48 -12.49
N ALA A 37 -11.13 10.14 -13.05
CA ALA A 37 -11.52 10.00 -14.45
C ALA A 37 -10.42 10.40 -15.45
N PHE A 38 -9.55 11.36 -15.10
CA PHE A 38 -8.40 11.71 -15.92
C PHE A 38 -7.40 10.55 -15.99
N CYS A 39 -7.13 9.89 -14.86
CA CYS A 39 -6.23 8.73 -14.82
C CYS A 39 -6.73 7.59 -15.73
N ASN A 40 -8.04 7.40 -15.85
CA ASN A 40 -8.65 6.40 -16.74
C ASN A 40 -8.47 6.69 -18.25
N THR A 41 -7.97 7.87 -18.63
CA THR A 41 -7.71 8.22 -20.04
C THR A 41 -6.45 7.55 -20.59
N CYS A 42 -5.49 7.21 -19.72
CA CYS A 42 -4.29 6.47 -20.08
C CYS A 42 -4.57 4.96 -20.01
N HIS A 43 -4.24 4.21 -21.07
CA HIS A 43 -4.57 2.78 -21.12
C HIS A 43 -3.85 1.96 -20.03
N ASN A 44 -2.61 2.31 -19.68
CA ASN A 44 -1.80 1.64 -18.66
C ASN A 44 -2.31 1.89 -17.22
N MET A 45 -3.23 2.85 -17.05
CA MET A 45 -3.86 3.14 -15.76
C MET A 45 -5.24 2.49 -15.60
N LYS A 46 -5.85 1.97 -16.68
CA LYS A 46 -7.20 1.39 -16.65
C LYS A 46 -7.39 0.26 -15.63
N PRO A 47 -6.47 -0.71 -15.48
CA PRO A 47 -6.62 -1.76 -14.48
C PRO A 47 -6.68 -1.19 -13.05
N TYR A 48 -5.78 -0.26 -12.73
CA TYR A 48 -5.73 0.42 -11.43
C TYR A 48 -7.01 1.22 -11.15
N TYR A 49 -7.50 1.95 -12.16
CA TYR A 49 -8.77 2.67 -12.05
C TYR A 49 -9.94 1.73 -11.77
N LYS A 50 -10.04 0.61 -12.50
CA LYS A 50 -11.08 -0.39 -12.28
C LYS A 50 -11.00 -0.97 -10.86
N GLY A 51 -9.80 -1.38 -10.43
CA GLY A 51 -9.64 -1.92 -9.07
C GLY A 51 -9.92 -0.89 -7.97
N TRP A 52 -9.69 0.40 -8.23
CA TRP A 52 -10.08 1.48 -7.33
C TRP A 52 -11.60 1.62 -7.25
N GLN A 53 -12.31 1.54 -8.38
CA GLN A 53 -13.78 1.59 -8.44
C GLN A 53 -14.46 0.45 -7.65
N GLU A 54 -13.82 -0.72 -7.62
CA GLU A 54 -14.30 -1.91 -6.90
C GLU A 54 -13.88 -1.92 -5.42
N SER A 55 -12.97 -1.03 -5.02
CA SER A 55 -12.45 -0.95 -3.66
C SER A 55 -13.37 -0.18 -2.70
N PRO A 56 -13.18 -0.33 -1.36
CA PRO A 56 -13.81 0.53 -0.37
C PRO A 56 -13.45 2.03 -0.52
N HIS A 57 -12.41 2.36 -1.28
CA HIS A 57 -11.91 3.73 -1.48
C HIS A 57 -12.39 4.38 -2.79
N LYS A 58 -13.38 3.81 -3.48
CA LYS A 58 -13.90 4.30 -4.78
C LYS A 58 -14.44 5.74 -4.79
N ASP A 59 -14.66 6.33 -3.62
CA ASP A 59 -15.12 7.73 -3.46
C ASP A 59 -13.99 8.67 -3.00
N VAL A 60 -12.76 8.17 -2.88
CA VAL A 60 -11.55 8.93 -2.51
C VAL A 60 -10.74 9.25 -3.76
N SER A 61 -10.21 10.47 -3.88
CA SER A 61 -9.38 10.83 -5.03
C SER A 61 -8.11 9.99 -5.08
N CYS A 62 -7.68 9.59 -6.28
CA CYS A 62 -6.39 8.92 -6.47
C CYS A 62 -5.24 9.71 -5.82
N LEU A 63 -5.28 11.04 -5.94
CA LEU A 63 -4.23 11.91 -5.44
C LEU A 63 -4.22 12.04 -3.91
N ASP A 64 -5.30 11.69 -3.22
CA ASP A 64 -5.32 11.73 -1.75
C ASP A 64 -4.42 10.63 -1.16
N CYS A 65 -4.25 9.52 -1.86
CA CYS A 65 -3.30 8.48 -1.48
C CYS A 65 -1.94 8.68 -2.17
N HIS A 66 -1.93 9.04 -3.45
CA HIS A 66 -0.69 9.11 -4.24
C HIS A 66 0.17 10.34 -3.95
N TYR A 67 -0.40 11.43 -3.43
CA TYR A 67 0.34 12.62 -3.00
C TYR A 67 0.22 12.78 -1.49
N GLU A 68 1.34 13.06 -0.82
CA GLU A 68 1.31 13.41 0.60
C GLU A 68 0.54 14.72 0.81
N PRO A 69 -0.12 14.93 1.98
CA PRO A 69 -0.93 16.11 2.27
C PRO A 69 -0.07 17.36 2.55
N THR A 70 0.86 17.67 1.65
CA THR A 70 1.74 18.85 1.72
C THR A 70 1.82 19.53 0.35
N LEU A 71 1.98 20.84 0.37
CA LEU A 71 2.09 21.63 -0.86
C LEU A 71 3.30 21.20 -1.72
N GLY A 72 4.42 20.87 -1.08
CA GLY A 72 5.63 20.43 -1.76
C GLY A 72 5.45 19.09 -2.47
N ALA A 73 4.80 18.12 -1.82
CA ALA A 73 4.49 16.83 -2.44
C ALA A 73 3.50 16.97 -3.60
N HIS A 74 2.51 17.85 -3.45
CA HIS A 74 1.57 18.14 -4.54
C HIS A 74 2.27 18.74 -5.77
N LEU A 75 3.17 19.72 -5.57
CA LEU A 75 3.95 20.29 -6.67
C LEU A 75 4.86 19.26 -7.34
N LYS A 76 5.55 18.42 -6.56
CA LYS A 76 6.36 17.32 -7.09
C LYS A 76 5.50 16.35 -7.89
N GLY A 77 4.34 15.96 -7.36
CA GLY A 77 3.40 15.08 -8.03
C GLY A 77 2.95 15.61 -9.40
N LYS A 78 2.80 16.93 -9.54
CA LYS A 78 2.50 17.56 -10.84
C LYS A 78 3.64 17.45 -11.84
N ILE A 79 4.88 17.63 -11.38
CA ILE A 79 6.06 17.44 -12.23
C ILE A 79 6.15 15.98 -12.68
N ASP A 80 5.98 15.04 -11.75
CA ASP A 80 6.00 13.60 -12.03
C ASP A 80 4.85 13.21 -12.98
N GLY A 81 3.65 13.76 -12.81
CA GLY A 81 2.52 13.55 -13.71
C GLY A 81 2.77 14.08 -15.13
N LEU A 82 3.42 15.24 -15.27
CA LEU A 82 3.83 15.73 -16.58
C LEU A 82 4.85 14.79 -17.25
N MET A 83 5.78 14.24 -16.46
CA MET A 83 6.72 13.23 -16.97
C MET A 83 6.01 11.96 -17.43
N GLN A 84 5.00 11.48 -16.69
CA GLN A 84 4.18 10.34 -17.12
C GLN A 84 3.44 10.61 -18.44
N VAL A 85 2.95 11.83 -18.66
CA VAL A 85 2.33 12.22 -19.95
C VAL A 85 3.36 12.16 -21.08
N ILE A 86 4.58 12.65 -20.84
CA ILE A 86 5.67 12.59 -21.82
C ILE A 86 6.05 11.13 -22.11
N GLU A 87 6.17 10.28 -21.09
CA GLU A 87 6.43 8.85 -21.23
C GLU A 87 5.33 8.15 -22.02
N TYR A 88 4.06 8.47 -21.73
CA TYR A 88 2.91 7.94 -22.45
C TYR A 88 2.95 8.31 -23.94
N ILE A 89 3.11 9.60 -24.26
CA ILE A 89 3.16 10.10 -25.65
C ILE A 89 4.36 9.53 -26.41
N THR A 90 5.51 9.39 -25.74
CA THR A 90 6.73 8.85 -26.36
C THR A 90 6.78 7.32 -26.39
N GLY A 91 5.75 6.63 -25.87
CA GLY A 91 5.69 5.17 -25.82
C GLY A 91 6.68 4.53 -24.85
N ARG A 92 7.22 5.29 -23.88
CA ARG A 92 8.21 4.86 -22.88
C ARG A 92 7.60 4.57 -21.50
N TYR A 93 6.29 4.35 -21.44
CA TYR A 93 5.60 4.05 -20.19
C TYR A 93 5.82 2.58 -19.77
N SER A 94 5.61 2.29 -18.49
CA SER A 94 5.56 0.92 -17.96
C SER A 94 4.12 0.40 -17.99
N ASP A 95 3.93 -0.87 -18.32
CA ASP A 95 2.64 -1.59 -18.18
C ASP A 95 2.31 -1.87 -16.71
N LYS A 96 3.30 -1.81 -15.82
CA LYS A 96 3.14 -1.91 -14.37
C LYS A 96 3.74 -0.66 -13.72
N PRO A 97 3.05 0.49 -13.76
CA PRO A 97 3.48 1.67 -13.02
C PRO A 97 3.53 1.35 -11.53
N VAL A 98 4.61 1.80 -10.88
CA VAL A 98 4.83 1.60 -9.44
C VAL A 98 4.67 2.95 -8.75
N ALA A 99 3.79 3.00 -7.75
CA ALA A 99 3.63 4.15 -6.88
C ALA A 99 4.07 3.79 -5.46
N LYS A 100 4.82 4.69 -4.84
CA LYS A 100 5.17 4.57 -3.42
C LYS A 100 4.23 5.45 -2.62
N ILE A 101 3.39 4.81 -1.81
CA ILE A 101 2.46 5.51 -0.92
C ILE A 101 3.15 5.72 0.43
N ASN A 102 3.01 6.93 0.97
CA ASN A 102 3.47 7.25 2.31
C ASN A 102 2.32 7.08 3.29
N ASP A 103 2.59 6.53 4.47
CA ASP A 103 1.59 6.36 5.54
C ASP A 103 0.96 7.70 5.94
N THR A 104 1.65 8.83 5.75
CA THR A 104 1.08 10.18 5.91
C THR A 104 -0.15 10.43 5.04
N SER A 105 -0.26 9.75 3.90
CA SER A 105 -1.40 9.86 2.98
C SER A 105 -2.59 9.04 3.50
N CYS A 106 -2.34 7.90 4.14
CA CYS A 106 -3.37 7.09 4.79
C CYS A 106 -3.87 7.75 6.09
N LEU A 107 -2.95 8.33 6.86
CA LEU A 107 -3.17 8.96 8.16
C LEU A 107 -3.51 10.46 8.06
N ARG A 108 -3.84 10.95 6.87
CA ARG A 108 -4.25 12.35 6.68
C ARG A 108 -5.56 12.64 7.41
N GLU A 109 -5.78 13.91 7.68
CA GLU A 109 -7.03 14.38 8.27
C GLU A 109 -8.24 13.94 7.43
N GLY A 110 -9.26 13.39 8.09
CA GLY A 110 -10.48 12.89 7.45
C GLY A 110 -10.38 11.46 6.89
N CYS A 111 -9.23 10.78 7.00
CA CYS A 111 -9.05 9.39 6.58
C CYS A 111 -8.92 8.45 7.80
N HIS A 112 -7.73 7.91 8.07
CA HIS A 112 -7.52 6.96 9.16
C HIS A 112 -6.84 7.61 10.37
N ASP A 113 -7.51 7.60 11.53
CA ASP A 113 -6.88 8.02 12.78
C ASP A 113 -5.95 6.93 13.34
N LYS A 114 -4.72 7.32 13.69
CA LYS A 114 -3.69 6.40 14.17
C LYS A 114 -4.07 5.75 15.51
N GLN A 115 -4.72 6.49 16.40
CA GLN A 115 -5.07 5.99 17.73
C GLN A 115 -6.27 5.05 17.66
N ASP A 116 -7.27 5.37 16.83
CA ASP A 116 -8.42 4.50 16.56
C ASP A 116 -7.97 3.18 15.94
N LEU A 117 -7.08 3.22 14.94
CA LEU A 117 -6.52 2.01 14.31
C LEU A 117 -5.79 1.11 15.32
N LYS A 118 -5.04 1.71 16.25
CA LYS A 118 -4.31 0.95 17.30
C LYS A 118 -5.27 0.30 18.29
N ASN A 119 -6.40 0.94 18.61
CA ASN A 119 -7.29 0.44 19.66
C ASN A 119 -8.46 -0.40 19.13
N THR A 120 -8.64 -0.45 17.82
CA THR A 120 -9.70 -1.24 17.19
C THR A 120 -9.17 -2.61 16.75
N ALA A 121 -9.83 -3.67 17.20
CA ALA A 121 -9.67 -4.99 16.63
C ALA A 121 -10.62 -5.16 15.43
N VAL A 122 -10.12 -5.73 14.34
CA VAL A 122 -10.89 -6.00 13.12
C VAL A 122 -10.85 -7.48 12.80
N MET A 123 -11.94 -7.99 12.22
CA MET A 123 -12.00 -9.37 11.74
C MET A 123 -11.64 -9.40 10.26
N PHE A 124 -10.47 -9.96 9.94
CA PHE A 124 -10.06 -10.21 8.57
C PHE A 124 -10.75 -11.48 8.06
N LYS A 125 -11.50 -11.33 6.95
CA LYS A 125 -12.30 -12.40 6.31
C LYS A 125 -13.20 -13.17 7.30
N ASP A 126 -13.70 -12.48 8.34
CA ASP A 126 -14.54 -13.06 9.40
C ASP A 126 -13.90 -14.25 10.15
N LYS A 127 -12.57 -14.42 10.06
CA LYS A 127 -11.85 -15.60 10.57
C LYS A 127 -10.65 -15.28 11.44
N VAL A 128 -10.00 -14.15 11.18
CA VAL A 128 -8.75 -13.76 11.84
C VAL A 128 -8.94 -12.43 12.54
N SER A 129 -8.81 -12.43 13.87
CA SER A 129 -8.74 -11.22 14.67
C SER A 129 -7.40 -10.53 14.44
N PHE A 130 -7.45 -9.24 14.14
CA PHE A 130 -6.27 -8.42 13.86
C PHE A 130 -6.35 -7.08 14.58
N THR A 131 -5.21 -6.60 15.08
CA THR A 131 -5.05 -5.24 15.59
C THR A 131 -3.76 -4.61 15.07
N HIS A 132 -3.83 -3.32 14.71
CA HIS A 132 -2.65 -2.59 14.26
C HIS A 132 -1.66 -2.37 15.40
N LYS A 133 -2.09 -2.30 16.67
CA LYS A 133 -1.21 -1.95 17.80
C LYS A 133 -0.03 -2.89 17.97
N THR A 134 -0.20 -4.19 17.73
CA THR A 134 0.87 -5.18 17.84
C THR A 134 1.82 -5.18 16.65
N HIS A 135 1.36 -4.68 15.50
CA HIS A 135 2.13 -4.55 14.26
C HIS A 135 2.72 -3.15 14.08
N TRP A 136 2.34 -2.22 14.96
CA TRP A 136 2.88 -0.87 15.03
C TRP A 136 4.18 -0.86 15.83
N ARG A 137 5.25 -1.42 15.28
CA ARG A 137 6.59 -1.33 15.88
C ARG A 137 7.27 -0.06 15.40
N ASP A 138 7.18 0.99 16.21
CA ASP A 138 8.15 2.07 16.19
C ASP A 138 9.44 1.46 16.80
N PHE A 139 10.51 1.28 16.00
CA PHE A 139 11.88 0.80 16.32
C PHE A 139 12.12 0.09 17.67
N ASP A 140 12.71 -1.12 17.65
CA ASP A 140 13.51 -1.51 18.82
C ASP A 140 14.74 -0.59 18.92
N GLU A 141 15.24 -0.35 20.14
CA GLU A 141 16.38 0.55 20.41
C GLU A 141 17.68 0.11 19.70
N LEU A 142 17.68 -1.03 19.00
CA LEU A 142 18.80 -1.64 18.30
C LEU A 142 18.69 -1.56 16.76
N GLY A 143 17.60 -1.01 16.22
CA GLY A 143 17.38 -0.93 14.78
C GLY A 143 17.06 -2.25 14.08
N LYS A 144 16.68 -3.29 14.82
CA LYS A 144 16.42 -4.63 14.30
C LYS A 144 14.93 -4.85 14.05
N GLY A 145 14.62 -5.56 12.96
CA GLY A 145 13.25 -5.90 12.56
C GLY A 145 12.75 -5.23 11.29
N VAL A 146 11.54 -5.61 10.88
CA VAL A 146 10.89 -5.09 9.66
C VAL A 146 9.97 -3.95 10.06
N HIS A 147 10.18 -2.76 9.50
CA HIS A 147 9.26 -1.65 9.69
C HIS A 147 8.15 -1.77 8.65
N LEU A 148 6.94 -2.06 9.15
CA LEU A 148 5.75 -2.20 8.34
C LEU A 148 5.17 -0.81 8.05
N ARG A 149 4.72 -0.65 6.81
CA ARG A 149 3.92 0.48 6.33
C ARG A 149 2.46 0.06 6.22
N CYS A 150 1.56 1.02 6.08
CA CYS A 150 0.16 0.73 5.75
C CYS A 150 0.09 -0.16 4.49
N THR A 151 0.86 0.21 3.47
CA THR A 151 0.96 -0.51 2.18
C THR A 151 1.84 -1.75 2.21
N THR A 152 2.34 -2.18 3.37
CA THR A 152 2.92 -3.52 3.49
C THR A 152 1.83 -4.58 3.56
N CYS A 153 0.69 -4.28 4.15
CA CYS A 153 -0.47 -5.19 4.15
C CYS A 153 -1.54 -4.73 3.15
N HIS A 154 -1.87 -3.42 3.13
CA HIS A 154 -2.87 -2.83 2.24
C HIS A 154 -2.26 -2.47 0.87
N MET A 155 -2.09 -3.46 0.02
CA MET A 155 -1.34 -3.33 -1.23
C MET A 155 -2.21 -3.59 -2.46
N TRP A 156 -1.60 -3.36 -3.63
CA TRP A 156 -2.15 -3.78 -4.91
C TRP A 156 -1.94 -5.29 -5.08
N LEU A 157 -3.00 -6.08 -4.96
CA LEU A 157 -2.92 -7.54 -5.00
C LEU A 157 -3.02 -8.12 -6.41
N THR A 158 -4.02 -7.67 -7.15
CA THR A 158 -4.38 -8.18 -8.48
C THR A 158 -4.86 -7.03 -9.34
N PHE A 159 -4.98 -7.25 -10.65
CA PHE A 159 -5.37 -6.21 -11.60
C PHE A 159 -6.72 -5.53 -11.27
N ASP A 160 -7.60 -6.20 -10.52
CA ASP A 160 -8.92 -5.75 -10.06
C ASP A 160 -8.95 -5.37 -8.57
N LYS A 161 -7.85 -5.51 -7.84
CA LYS A 161 -7.76 -5.17 -6.40
C LYS A 161 -6.71 -4.11 -6.17
N HIS A 162 -7.11 -2.84 -6.33
CA HIS A 162 -6.20 -1.70 -6.22
C HIS A 162 -5.60 -1.55 -4.83
N ILE A 163 -6.44 -1.73 -3.81
CA ILE A 163 -6.06 -1.72 -2.40
C ILE A 163 -6.83 -2.83 -1.69
N ASP A 164 -6.12 -3.84 -1.21
CA ASP A 164 -6.67 -4.97 -0.47
C ASP A 164 -5.58 -5.53 0.46
N VAL A 165 -5.94 -6.43 1.38
CA VAL A 165 -5.01 -7.01 2.35
C VAL A 165 -4.48 -8.35 1.87
N ASP A 166 -3.15 -8.44 1.70
CA ASP A 166 -2.49 -9.71 1.38
C ASP A 166 -2.43 -10.63 2.60
N GLU A 167 -3.14 -11.75 2.54
CA GLU A 167 -3.07 -12.79 3.56
C GLU A 167 -1.65 -13.39 3.66
N ASN A 168 -0.95 -13.53 2.54
CA ASN A 168 0.37 -14.15 2.53
C ASN A 168 1.41 -13.29 3.29
N THR A 169 1.22 -11.98 3.37
CA THR A 169 2.08 -11.10 4.17
C THR A 169 2.03 -11.47 5.66
N CYS A 170 0.86 -11.78 6.21
CA CYS A 170 0.73 -12.28 7.58
C CYS A 170 1.49 -13.59 7.74
N LEU A 171 1.32 -14.49 6.78
CA LEU A 171 1.89 -15.84 6.85
C LEU A 171 3.42 -15.80 6.78
N VAL A 172 4.00 -15.09 5.82
CA VAL A 172 5.47 -14.97 5.66
C VAL A 172 6.12 -14.44 6.94
N CYS A 173 5.49 -13.50 7.65
CA CYS A 173 6.06 -12.98 8.90
C CYS A 173 5.93 -13.96 10.07
N HIS A 174 4.76 -14.60 10.24
CA HIS A 174 4.44 -15.38 11.44
C HIS A 174 4.74 -16.87 11.32
N PHE A 175 4.90 -17.42 10.10
CA PHE A 175 5.05 -18.86 9.85
C PHE A 175 6.37 -19.26 9.19
N LYS A 176 7.17 -18.31 8.68
CA LYS A 176 8.47 -18.62 8.09
C LYS A 176 9.41 -19.25 9.12
N ASN A 177 9.96 -20.42 8.82
CA ASN A 177 10.74 -21.27 9.73
C ASN A 177 10.02 -21.71 11.01
N VAL A 178 8.68 -21.69 11.05
CA VAL A 178 7.91 -22.15 12.22
C VAL A 178 7.32 -23.53 11.94
N SER A 179 7.65 -24.51 12.79
CA SER A 179 7.07 -25.86 12.72
C SER A 179 5.65 -25.88 13.29
N VAL A 180 4.81 -26.77 12.78
CA VAL A 180 3.42 -26.97 13.27
C VAL A 180 3.40 -27.24 14.78
N GLU A 181 4.35 -28.03 15.28
CA GLU A 181 4.54 -28.34 16.71
C GLU A 181 4.78 -27.11 17.60
N LYS A 182 5.31 -26.02 17.05
CA LYS A 182 5.49 -24.75 17.78
C LYS A 182 4.23 -23.88 17.75
N ILE A 183 3.35 -24.08 16.76
CA ILE A 183 2.13 -23.28 16.55
C ILE A 183 0.91 -23.90 17.25
N THR A 184 0.97 -25.17 17.61
CA THR A 184 -0.15 -25.97 18.16
C THR A 184 -0.92 -25.32 19.31
N HIS A 185 -0.29 -24.43 20.07
CA HIS A 185 -0.90 -23.73 21.20
C HIS A 185 -1.30 -22.28 20.91
N GLN A 186 -1.12 -21.79 19.68
CA GLN A 186 -1.25 -20.37 19.35
C GLN A 186 -2.34 -20.08 18.30
N CYS A 187 -3.08 -21.08 17.83
CA CYS A 187 -4.12 -20.92 16.80
C CYS A 187 -5.18 -19.86 17.20
N LEU A 188 -5.60 -19.84 18.48
CA LEU A 188 -6.58 -18.89 19.01
C LEU A 188 -6.07 -17.45 19.16
N THR A 189 -4.77 -17.22 18.95
CA THR A 189 -4.22 -15.85 18.88
C THR A 189 -4.83 -15.07 17.73
N CYS A 190 -5.06 -15.77 16.61
CA CYS A 190 -5.66 -15.22 15.40
C CYS A 190 -7.11 -15.67 15.25
N HIS A 191 -7.43 -16.94 15.54
CA HIS A 191 -8.77 -17.49 15.35
C HIS A 191 -9.63 -17.42 16.61
N THR A 192 -9.85 -16.21 17.13
CA THR A 192 -10.54 -16.00 18.42
C THR A 192 -11.97 -16.54 18.43
N GLU A 193 -12.69 -16.39 17.32
CA GLU A 193 -14.10 -16.80 17.19
C GLU A 193 -14.31 -18.32 17.30
N ILE A 194 -13.28 -19.14 17.02
CA ILE A 194 -13.39 -20.61 17.14
C ILE A 194 -13.72 -21.01 18.59
N SER A 195 -13.20 -20.27 19.57
CA SER A 195 -13.49 -20.51 21.00
C SER A 195 -14.97 -20.32 21.38
N GLN A 196 -15.73 -19.58 20.57
CA GLN A 196 -17.14 -19.26 20.84
C GLN A 196 -18.11 -20.11 20.02
N ASN A 197 -17.61 -20.94 19.11
CA ASN A 197 -18.43 -21.81 18.28
C ASN A 197 -18.86 -23.06 19.08
N ASP A 198 -20.15 -23.38 19.06
CA ASP A 198 -20.72 -24.55 19.77
C ASP A 198 -20.03 -25.89 19.42
N GLU A 199 -19.49 -26.04 18.20
CA GLU A 199 -18.76 -27.25 17.78
C GLU A 199 -17.37 -27.38 18.40
N HIS A 200 -16.73 -26.26 18.77
CA HIS A 200 -15.33 -26.24 19.25
C HIS A 200 -15.18 -25.81 20.71
N LYS A 201 -16.23 -25.22 21.30
CA LYS A 201 -16.19 -24.64 22.64
C LYS A 201 -15.73 -25.63 23.71
N GLU A 202 -16.34 -26.81 23.78
CA GLU A 202 -16.01 -27.84 24.77
C GLU A 202 -14.53 -28.27 24.66
N TYR A 203 -14.06 -28.54 23.43
CA TYR A 203 -12.68 -28.94 23.18
C TYR A 203 -11.66 -27.85 23.53
N VAL A 204 -11.99 -26.58 23.26
CA VAL A 204 -11.15 -25.43 23.62
C VAL A 204 -11.08 -25.25 25.13
N GLU A 205 -12.21 -25.40 25.84
CA GLU A 205 -12.28 -25.31 27.30
C GLU A 205 -11.51 -26.45 27.99
N GLU A 206 -11.48 -27.65 27.39
CA GLU A 206 -10.68 -28.79 27.85
C GLU A 206 -9.18 -28.67 27.51
N GLY A 207 -8.78 -27.65 26.75
CA GLY A 207 -7.38 -27.40 26.38
C GLY A 207 -6.83 -28.35 25.31
N MET A 208 -7.70 -29.01 24.54
CA MET A 208 -7.31 -29.88 23.42
C MET A 208 -6.44 -29.12 22.42
N HIS A 209 -5.40 -29.78 21.88
CA HIS A 209 -4.55 -29.14 20.89
C HIS A 209 -5.20 -29.22 19.51
N CYS A 210 -5.26 -28.08 18.83
CA CYS A 210 -5.93 -27.99 17.54
C CYS A 210 -5.36 -29.00 16.52
N ALA A 211 -4.04 -29.26 16.56
CA ALA A 211 -3.40 -30.17 15.62
C ALA A 211 -3.69 -31.66 15.88
N ASP A 212 -4.27 -32.02 17.03
CA ASP A 212 -4.69 -33.40 17.32
C ASP A 212 -5.82 -33.82 16.35
N CYS A 213 -6.63 -32.87 15.88
CA CYS A 213 -7.67 -33.08 14.89
C CYS A 213 -7.39 -32.39 13.54
N HIS A 214 -6.73 -31.24 13.53
CA HIS A 214 -6.38 -30.48 12.32
C HIS A 214 -4.98 -30.84 11.78
N THR A 215 -4.81 -32.09 11.35
CA THR A 215 -3.50 -32.65 10.92
C THR A 215 -2.97 -32.12 9.58
N THR A 216 -3.80 -31.42 8.81
CA THR A 216 -3.46 -30.94 7.46
C THR A 216 -2.85 -29.53 7.43
N ILE A 217 -2.53 -28.95 8.58
CA ILE A 217 -1.90 -27.63 8.64
C ILE A 217 -0.49 -27.75 8.04
N LYS A 218 -0.32 -27.24 6.83
CA LYS A 218 0.99 -27.14 6.18
C LYS A 218 1.64 -25.85 6.69
N THR A 219 2.94 -25.89 6.99
CA THR A 219 3.78 -24.69 7.05
C THR A 219 4.93 -24.91 6.08
N THR A 220 5.23 -23.90 5.24
CA THR A 220 6.38 -23.93 4.32
C THR A 220 7.41 -22.92 4.78
N ASN A 221 8.66 -23.09 4.35
CA ASN A 221 9.75 -22.24 4.83
C ASN A 221 9.84 -20.88 4.13
N ALA A 222 8.99 -20.61 3.12
CA ALA A 222 9.03 -19.41 2.27
C ALA A 222 10.46 -18.92 1.99
N PRO A 223 11.31 -19.75 1.35
CA PRO A 223 12.70 -19.41 1.11
C PRO A 223 12.81 -18.15 0.25
N VAL A 224 13.94 -17.45 0.39
CA VAL A 224 14.32 -16.39 -0.55
C VAL A 224 15.22 -17.02 -1.59
N LEU A 225 14.79 -16.98 -2.84
CA LEU A 225 15.56 -17.50 -3.97
C LEU A 225 16.54 -16.43 -4.44
N GLU A 226 17.84 -16.75 -4.46
CA GLU A 226 18.90 -15.83 -4.90
C GLU A 226 18.67 -15.35 -6.34
N GLN A 227 18.04 -16.17 -7.17
CA GLN A 227 17.68 -15.84 -8.55
C GLN A 227 16.81 -14.58 -8.62
N MET A 228 15.95 -14.34 -7.62
CA MET A 228 15.05 -13.20 -7.58
C MET A 228 15.82 -11.88 -7.49
N CYS A 229 17.02 -11.88 -6.90
CA CYS A 229 17.84 -10.69 -6.73
C CYS A 229 18.35 -10.14 -8.07
N TYR A 230 18.61 -11.02 -9.04
CA TYR A 230 19.18 -10.65 -10.33
C TYR A 230 18.18 -10.00 -11.29
N PHE A 231 16.87 -10.02 -11.00
CA PHE A 231 15.90 -9.24 -11.80
C PHE A 231 16.10 -7.73 -11.66
N CYS A 232 16.71 -7.29 -10.57
CA CYS A 232 16.90 -5.86 -10.27
C CYS A 232 18.36 -5.47 -10.02
N HIS A 233 19.19 -6.38 -9.48
CA HIS A 233 20.57 -6.09 -9.10
C HIS A 233 21.58 -6.78 -10.01
N ALA A 234 22.54 -6.01 -10.52
CA ALA A 234 23.71 -6.52 -11.26
C ALA A 234 25.03 -6.25 -10.51
N ASP A 235 24.98 -5.59 -9.35
CA ASP A 235 26.15 -5.15 -8.58
C ASP A 235 26.64 -6.26 -7.64
N PRO A 236 27.84 -6.83 -7.86
CA PRO A 236 28.35 -7.93 -7.05
C PRO A 236 28.53 -7.58 -5.57
N GLU A 237 28.86 -6.33 -5.23
CA GLU A 237 29.06 -5.91 -3.84
C GLU A 237 27.74 -5.87 -3.06
N LYS A 238 26.65 -5.54 -3.74
CA LYS A 238 25.30 -5.59 -3.16
C LYS A 238 24.81 -7.03 -3.03
N LEU A 239 25.03 -7.84 -4.06
CA LEU A 239 24.64 -9.25 -4.07
C LEU A 239 25.37 -10.06 -2.99
N ALA A 240 26.63 -9.72 -2.68
CA ALA A 240 27.36 -10.34 -1.56
C ALA A 240 26.69 -10.15 -0.18
N LYS A 241 25.74 -9.21 -0.05
CA LYS A 241 25.05 -8.89 1.20
C LYS A 241 23.65 -9.51 1.31
N ILE A 242 23.23 -10.38 0.39
CA ILE A 242 21.88 -10.99 0.38
C ILE A 242 21.54 -11.69 1.71
N GLY A 243 22.54 -12.27 2.39
CA GLY A 243 22.36 -12.93 3.69
C GLY A 243 22.03 -11.99 4.86
N ASP A 244 22.21 -10.67 4.71
CA ASP A 244 21.90 -9.69 5.75
C ASP A 244 20.40 -9.38 5.76
N ARG A 245 19.67 -10.12 6.62
CA ARG A 245 18.21 -10.02 6.75
C ARG A 245 17.73 -8.60 7.08
N ASP A 246 18.41 -7.89 7.97
CA ASP A 246 17.97 -6.58 8.42
C ASP A 246 18.22 -5.54 7.32
N LEU A 247 19.36 -5.61 6.63
CA LEU A 247 19.62 -4.79 5.45
C LEU A 247 18.61 -5.04 4.33
N MET A 248 18.27 -6.31 4.05
CA MET A 248 17.32 -6.66 3.00
C MET A 248 15.94 -6.06 3.28
N HIS A 249 15.39 -6.26 4.48
CA HIS A 249 14.09 -5.69 4.83
C HIS A 249 14.11 -4.17 4.91
N GLN A 250 15.16 -3.56 5.49
CA GLN A 250 15.25 -2.11 5.57
C GLN A 250 15.33 -1.48 4.17
N SER A 251 16.13 -2.05 3.28
CA SER A 251 16.35 -1.51 1.95
C SER A 251 15.16 -1.72 1.02
N HIS A 252 14.49 -2.87 1.09
CA HIS A 252 13.44 -3.23 0.15
C HIS A 252 12.04 -2.98 0.72
N VAL A 253 11.72 -3.48 1.91
CA VAL A 253 10.38 -3.36 2.51
C VAL A 253 10.18 -1.96 3.12
N THR A 254 11.02 -1.58 4.09
CA THR A 254 10.85 -0.32 4.83
C THR A 254 11.01 0.92 3.93
N LYS A 255 12.10 0.96 3.15
CA LYS A 255 12.46 2.14 2.34
C LYS A 255 11.77 2.17 0.99
N ASN A 256 11.51 1.02 0.37
CA ASN A 256 11.03 0.94 -1.01
C ASN A 256 9.68 0.24 -1.18
N ASN A 257 9.04 -0.21 -0.09
CA ASN A 257 7.74 -0.89 -0.11
C ASN A 257 7.68 -2.06 -1.10
N ALA A 258 8.75 -2.84 -1.18
CA ALA A 258 8.76 -4.07 -1.96
C ALA A 258 7.84 -5.11 -1.30
N ASP A 259 6.94 -5.69 -2.07
CA ASP A 259 6.05 -6.75 -1.60
C ASP A 259 6.85 -8.00 -1.23
N CYS A 260 6.41 -8.69 -0.17
CA CYS A 260 7.12 -9.86 0.35
C CYS A 260 7.29 -10.94 -0.73
N ILE A 261 6.29 -11.11 -1.59
CA ILE A 261 6.26 -12.11 -2.67
C ILE A 261 7.32 -11.90 -3.75
N ASN A 262 7.93 -10.70 -3.82
CA ASN A 262 9.04 -10.46 -4.75
C ASN A 262 10.31 -11.21 -4.31
N CYS A 263 10.37 -11.65 -3.06
CA CYS A 263 11.52 -12.36 -2.50
C CYS A 263 11.14 -13.70 -1.86
N HIS A 264 10.00 -13.76 -1.18
CA HIS A 264 9.53 -14.92 -0.45
C HIS A 264 8.50 -15.72 -1.27
N GLU A 265 8.64 -17.04 -1.27
CA GLU A 265 7.57 -17.90 -1.74
C GLU A 265 6.32 -17.83 -0.85
N PHE A 266 5.16 -18.21 -1.41
CA PHE A 266 3.90 -18.26 -0.68
C PHE A 266 3.93 -19.31 0.43
N ILE A 267 3.35 -18.96 1.59
CA ILE A 267 3.07 -19.92 2.66
C ILE A 267 1.64 -20.40 2.52
N LYS A 268 1.46 -21.73 2.53
CA LYS A 268 0.15 -22.34 2.69
C LYS A 268 -0.19 -22.38 4.17
N HIS A 269 -1.40 -21.97 4.54
CA HIS A 269 -1.95 -22.05 5.88
C HIS A 269 -3.44 -22.41 5.78
N GLY A 270 -3.94 -23.25 6.69
CA GLY A 270 -5.31 -23.76 6.67
C GLY A 270 -5.53 -24.98 5.76
N LYS A 271 -6.78 -25.46 5.68
CA LYS A 271 -7.19 -26.56 4.78
C LYS A 271 -7.29 -26.04 3.35
N GLU A 272 -6.74 -26.82 2.41
CA GLU A 272 -7.14 -26.76 0.98
C GLU A 272 -8.61 -27.18 0.84
#